data_AF-A0A357T568-F1
#
_entry.id   AF-A0A357T568-F1
#
_cell.length_a   1.000
_cell.length_b   1.000
_cell.length_c   1.000
_cell.angle_alpha   90.00
_cell.angle_beta   90.00
_cell.angle_gamma   90.00
#
_symmetry.space_group_name_H-M   'P 1'
#
loop_
_entity.id
_entity.type
_entity.pdbx_description
1 polymer ?
#
loop_
_entity_poly.entity_id
_entity_poly.type
_entity_poly.pdbx_seq_one_letter_code
_entity_poly.pdbx_strand_id
1 'polypeptide(L)'
;PDNTTEATTYTILPYPVFKGGKKIALQRGGGMCVGRSSPKKEYAAVLFLKWFTQPDQNMRFVSSTGYLPVTKKAFENNMKQEINTVKNMNLKKLLKAATQMYGEYTFLIPPNYEKFDGLSKEYEIKIKQSMLEGRARISRDHKAVSVISEELYRAFANF
;
A
#
# COMPACT_ATOMS: atom_id res chain seq x y z
N PRO A 1 -10.85 24.71 1.65
CA PRO A 1 -10.72 24.21 0.25
C PRO A 1 -11.99 24.55 -0.54
N ASP A 2 -11.85 24.96 -1.81
CA ASP A 2 -12.94 25.37 -2.71
C ASP A 2 -13.54 24.21 -3.53
N ASN A 3 -13.04 22.99 -3.33
CA ASN A 3 -13.46 21.75 -4.01
C ASN A 3 -13.29 21.77 -5.54
N THR A 4 -12.40 22.61 -6.07
CA THR A 4 -12.06 22.62 -7.49
C THR A 4 -11.44 21.27 -7.89
N THR A 5 -11.91 20.69 -9.01
CA THR A 5 -11.44 19.42 -9.55
C THR A 5 -10.84 19.63 -10.93
N GLU A 6 -9.57 19.24 -11.10
CA GLU A 6 -8.84 19.37 -12.36
C GLU A 6 -8.65 18.01 -13.03
N ALA A 7 -8.72 17.99 -14.36
CA ALA A 7 -8.39 16.78 -15.11
C ALA A 7 -6.90 16.46 -14.98
N THR A 8 -6.57 15.20 -14.67
CA THR A 8 -5.18 14.75 -14.55
C THR A 8 -4.99 13.39 -15.20
N THR A 9 -3.81 13.22 -15.80
CA THR A 9 -3.35 11.93 -16.31
C THR A 9 -2.36 11.31 -15.33
N TYR A 10 -2.68 10.10 -14.85
CA TYR A 10 -1.81 9.37 -13.93
C TYR A 10 -0.96 8.32 -14.64
N THR A 11 0.27 8.14 -14.16
CA THR A 11 1.08 6.96 -14.44
C THR A 11 1.18 6.15 -13.17
N ILE A 12 0.95 4.84 -13.24
CA ILE A 12 1.02 3.93 -12.10
C ILE A 12 2.09 2.90 -12.42
N LEU A 13 3.14 2.85 -11.58
CA LEU A 13 4.33 2.03 -11.77
C LEU A 13 4.56 1.12 -10.56
N PRO A 14 5.28 0.00 -10.73
CA PRO A 14 5.80 -0.78 -9.62
C PRO A 14 6.66 0.05 -8.67
N TYR A 15 6.89 -0.46 -7.45
CA TYR A 15 7.76 0.22 -6.49
C TYR A 15 9.18 0.40 -7.04
N PRO A 16 9.78 1.59 -6.87
CA PRO A 16 11.16 1.80 -7.29
C PRO A 16 12.11 0.92 -6.48
N VAL A 17 13.21 0.49 -7.11
CA VAL A 17 14.21 -0.38 -6.49
C VAL A 17 15.58 0.17 -6.80
N PHE A 18 16.42 0.32 -5.77
CA PHE A 18 17.81 0.75 -5.94
C PHE A 18 18.59 -0.27 -6.77
N LYS A 19 19.64 0.18 -7.46
CA LYS A 19 20.56 -0.71 -8.19
C LYS A 19 21.15 -1.74 -7.21
N GLY A 20 20.97 -3.03 -7.52
CA GLY A 20 21.38 -4.14 -6.65
C GLY A 20 20.44 -4.42 -5.46
N GLY A 21 19.36 -3.65 -5.31
CA GLY A 21 18.35 -3.84 -4.27
C GLY A 21 17.42 -5.04 -4.56
N LYS A 22 16.80 -5.57 -3.50
CA LYS A 22 15.79 -6.62 -3.62
C LYS A 22 14.43 -6.02 -3.93
N LYS A 23 13.68 -6.65 -4.84
CA LYS A 23 12.28 -6.30 -5.15
C LYS A 23 11.37 -6.75 -4.01
N ILE A 24 11.08 -5.83 -3.08
CA ILE A 24 10.23 -6.10 -1.91
C ILE A 24 9.04 -5.15 -1.93
N ALA A 25 7.84 -5.69 -1.74
CA ALA A 25 6.62 -4.91 -1.61
C ALA A 25 5.96 -5.20 -0.26
N LEU A 26 5.69 -4.16 0.53
CA LEU A 26 4.98 -4.33 1.79
C LEU A 26 3.49 -4.61 1.51
N GLN A 27 2.99 -5.74 1.97
CA GLN A 27 1.57 -6.06 1.88
C GLN A 27 0.82 -5.35 3.00
N ARG A 28 -0.06 -4.41 2.65
CA ARG A 28 -0.96 -3.72 3.57
C ARG A 28 -2.39 -3.74 3.05
N GLY A 29 -3.34 -3.72 3.97
CA GLY A 29 -4.77 -3.72 3.68
C GLY A 29 -5.59 -3.78 4.95
N GLY A 30 -6.90 -3.90 4.80
CA GLY A 30 -7.82 -4.15 5.91
C GLY A 30 -8.02 -5.65 6.14
N GLY A 31 -8.15 -6.04 7.41
CA GLY A 31 -8.70 -7.33 7.82
C GLY A 31 -10.15 -7.18 8.24
N MET A 32 -10.92 -8.26 8.17
CA MET A 32 -12.27 -8.32 8.75
C MET A 32 -12.26 -9.33 9.89
N CYS A 33 -12.85 -8.96 11.02
CA CYS A 33 -13.04 -9.84 12.17
C CYS A 33 -14.52 -9.94 12.53
N VAL A 34 -14.91 -11.07 13.10
CA VAL A 34 -16.26 -11.27 13.65
C VAL A 34 -16.19 -10.98 15.14
N GLY A 35 -16.87 -9.91 15.57
CA GLY A 35 -17.02 -9.61 16.99
C GLY A 35 -17.89 -10.65 17.69
N ARG A 36 -17.60 -10.94 18.96
CA ARG A 36 -18.35 -11.89 19.78
C ARG A 36 -19.84 -11.52 19.84
N SER A 37 -20.71 -12.48 19.55
CA SER A 37 -22.16 -12.30 19.50
C SER A 37 -22.90 -13.61 19.80
N SER A 38 -24.10 -13.81 19.23
CA SER A 38 -24.79 -15.10 19.29
C SER A 38 -24.30 -16.04 18.19
N PRO A 39 -24.31 -17.38 18.39
CA PRO A 39 -23.86 -18.34 17.39
C PRO A 39 -24.51 -18.16 16.01
N LYS A 40 -25.79 -17.79 15.97
CA LYS A 40 -26.52 -17.51 14.72
C LYS A 40 -25.96 -16.29 13.98
N LYS A 41 -25.63 -15.21 14.69
CA LYS A 41 -25.07 -13.99 14.09
C LYS A 41 -23.64 -14.21 13.62
N GLU A 42 -22.83 -14.89 14.42
CA GLU A 42 -21.45 -15.24 14.07
C GLU A 42 -21.42 -16.13 12.82
N TYR A 43 -22.27 -17.15 12.76
CA TYR A 43 -22.40 -18.02 11.58
C TYR A 43 -22.80 -17.24 10.32
N ALA A 44 -23.80 -16.35 10.42
CA ALA A 44 -24.23 -15.51 9.31
C ALA A 44 -23.10 -14.57 8.82
N ALA A 45 -22.35 -13.97 9.74
CA ALA A 45 -21.20 -13.13 9.40
C ALA A 45 -20.11 -13.94 8.66
N VAL A 46 -19.80 -15.15 9.11
CA VAL A 46 -18.83 -16.04 8.44
C VAL A 46 -19.30 -16.43 7.04
N LEU A 47 -20.59 -16.73 6.85
CA LEU A 47 -21.14 -17.01 5.52
C LEU A 47 -21.00 -15.81 4.58
N PHE A 48 -21.29 -14.60 5.07
CA PHE A 48 -21.09 -13.38 4.30
C PHE A 48 -19.62 -13.21 3.90
N LEU A 49 -18.67 -13.37 4.83
CA LEU A 49 -17.24 -13.23 4.54
C LEU A 49 -16.74 -14.25 3.52
N LYS A 50 -17.21 -15.50 3.60
CA LYS A 50 -16.91 -16.55 2.62
C LYS A 50 -17.43 -16.20 1.23
N TRP A 51 -18.64 -15.64 1.14
CA TRP A 51 -19.23 -15.19 -0.12
C TRP A 51 -18.50 -13.97 -0.69
N PHE A 52 -18.25 -12.96 0.15
CA PHE A 52 -17.61 -11.70 -0.24
C PHE A 52 -16.18 -11.89 -0.76
N THR A 53 -15.46 -12.90 -0.24
CA THR A 53 -14.09 -13.22 -0.66
C THR A 53 -14.02 -14.21 -1.82
N GLN A 54 -15.15 -14.73 -2.34
CA GLN A 54 -15.14 -15.53 -3.57
C GLN A 54 -14.62 -14.71 -4.76
N PRO A 55 -13.97 -15.34 -5.75
CA PRO A 55 -13.33 -14.63 -6.87
C PRO A 55 -14.22 -13.58 -7.54
N ASP A 56 -15.44 -13.92 -7.92
CA ASP A 56 -16.32 -13.00 -8.65
C ASP A 56 -16.74 -11.79 -7.81
N GLN A 57 -17.07 -12.00 -6.52
CA GLN A 57 -17.44 -10.90 -5.63
C GLN A 57 -16.25 -10.02 -5.27
N ASN A 58 -15.09 -10.65 -5.05
CA ASN A 58 -13.86 -9.93 -4.75
C ASN A 58 -13.39 -9.10 -5.95
N MET A 59 -13.53 -9.60 -7.18
CA MET A 59 -13.20 -8.83 -8.39
C MET A 59 -14.13 -7.64 -8.60
N ARG A 60 -15.42 -7.76 -8.27
CA ARG A 60 -16.35 -6.62 -8.26
C ARG A 60 -15.91 -5.55 -7.27
N PHE A 61 -15.49 -5.96 -6.06
CA PHE A 61 -14.97 -5.05 -5.03
C PHE A 61 -13.66 -4.37 -5.47
N VAL A 62 -12.71 -5.14 -6.03
CA VAL A 62 -11.45 -4.62 -6.60
C VAL A 62 -11.73 -3.55 -7.66
N SER A 63 -12.66 -3.82 -8.56
CA SER A 63 -12.95 -2.94 -9.69
C SER A 63 -13.63 -1.63 -9.28
N SER A 64 -14.40 -1.63 -8.19
CA SER A 64 -15.06 -0.41 -7.71
C SER A 64 -14.21 0.43 -6.76
N THR A 65 -13.19 -0.15 -6.14
CA THR A 65 -12.43 0.51 -5.07
C THR A 65 -10.96 0.77 -5.41
N GLY A 66 -10.39 0.06 -6.37
CA GLY A 66 -8.94 0.07 -6.62
C GLY A 66 -8.13 -0.73 -5.59
N TYR A 67 -8.77 -1.53 -4.73
CA TYR A 67 -8.06 -2.55 -3.94
C TYR A 67 -7.49 -3.66 -4.84
N LEU A 68 -6.61 -4.48 -4.29
CA LEU A 68 -6.08 -5.67 -4.97
C LEU A 68 -6.87 -6.93 -4.60
N PRO A 69 -6.91 -7.96 -5.45
CA PRO A 69 -7.56 -9.21 -5.11
C PRO A 69 -6.94 -9.85 -3.87
N VAL A 70 -7.76 -10.56 -3.08
CA VAL A 70 -7.30 -11.15 -1.80
C VAL A 70 -6.93 -12.63 -1.92
N THR A 71 -7.07 -13.23 -3.10
CA THR A 71 -6.78 -14.66 -3.35
C THR A 71 -5.76 -14.84 -4.47
N LYS A 72 -4.90 -15.87 -4.35
CA LYS A 72 -3.95 -16.25 -5.41
C LYS A 72 -4.66 -16.55 -6.73
N LYS A 73 -5.77 -17.30 -6.66
CA LYS A 73 -6.59 -17.65 -7.83
C LYS A 73 -7.04 -16.42 -8.62
N ALA A 74 -7.44 -15.34 -7.92
CA ALA A 74 -7.84 -14.11 -8.58
C ALA A 74 -6.66 -13.40 -9.27
N PHE A 75 -5.48 -13.40 -8.65
CA PHE A 75 -4.25 -12.89 -9.30
C PHE A 75 -3.87 -13.69 -10.54
N GLU A 76 -3.93 -15.02 -10.46
CA GLU A 76 -3.46 -15.92 -11.52
C GLU A 76 -4.45 -16.01 -12.70
N ASN A 77 -5.75 -16.02 -12.42
CA ASN A 77 -6.78 -16.32 -13.43
C ASN A 77 -7.63 -15.11 -13.84
N ASN A 78 -7.93 -14.19 -12.91
CA ASN A 78 -8.93 -13.14 -13.15
C ASN A 78 -8.30 -11.79 -13.56
N MET A 79 -7.11 -11.45 -13.03
CA MET A 79 -6.46 -10.16 -13.32
C MET A 79 -6.23 -9.91 -14.81
N LYS A 80 -5.77 -10.92 -15.57
CA LYS A 80 -5.55 -10.77 -17.02
C LYS A 80 -6.84 -10.44 -17.77
N GLN A 81 -7.92 -11.11 -17.42
CA GLN A 81 -9.23 -10.84 -18.01
C GLN A 81 -9.69 -9.42 -17.65
N GLU A 82 -9.61 -9.04 -16.38
CA GLU A 82 -10.05 -7.72 -15.92
C GLU A 82 -9.25 -6.58 -16.58
N ILE A 83 -7.93 -6.73 -16.73
CA ILE A 83 -7.07 -5.76 -17.45
C ILE A 83 -7.54 -5.55 -18.90
N ASN A 84 -8.06 -6.60 -19.54
CA ASN A 84 -8.53 -6.54 -20.92
C ASN A 84 -9.92 -5.92 -21.04
N THR A 85 -10.80 -6.14 -20.05
CA THR A 85 -12.21 -5.71 -20.09
C THR A 85 -12.48 -4.37 -19.41
N VAL A 86 -11.61 -3.94 -18.48
CA VAL A 86 -11.83 -2.73 -17.68
C VAL A 86 -11.78 -1.47 -18.53
N LYS A 87 -12.84 -0.64 -18.44
CA LYS A 87 -12.96 0.63 -19.18
C LYS A 87 -12.17 1.77 -18.53
N ASN A 88 -12.02 1.73 -17.21
CA ASN A 88 -11.27 2.75 -16.47
C ASN A 88 -9.75 2.58 -16.72
N MET A 89 -9.16 3.56 -17.39
CA MET A 89 -7.75 3.52 -17.78
C MET A 89 -6.79 3.57 -16.59
N ASN A 90 -7.13 4.28 -15.50
CA ASN A 90 -6.29 4.31 -14.31
C ASN A 90 -6.34 2.97 -13.57
N LEU A 91 -7.51 2.36 -13.48
CA LEU A 91 -7.64 1.00 -12.94
C LEU A 91 -6.85 0.00 -13.80
N LYS A 92 -6.90 0.11 -15.14
CA LYS A 92 -6.08 -0.72 -16.03
C LYS A 92 -4.58 -0.58 -15.74
N LYS A 93 -4.09 0.65 -15.55
CA LYS A 93 -2.67 0.92 -15.20
C LYS A 93 -2.33 0.31 -13.83
N LEU A 94 -3.21 0.46 -12.85
CA LEU A 94 -3.06 -0.13 -11.51
C LEU A 94 -2.95 -1.65 -11.57
N LEU A 95 -3.91 -2.31 -12.22
CA LEU A 95 -3.92 -3.77 -12.32
C LEU A 95 -2.67 -4.31 -13.03
N LYS A 96 -2.20 -3.62 -14.08
CA LYS A 96 -0.93 -3.98 -14.75
C LYS A 96 0.27 -3.89 -13.80
N ALA A 97 0.42 -2.78 -13.08
CA ALA A 97 1.51 -2.60 -12.12
C ALA A 97 1.44 -3.65 -11.00
N ALA A 98 0.24 -3.93 -10.48
CA ALA A 98 0.02 -4.94 -9.45
C ALA A 98 0.33 -6.36 -9.93
N THR A 99 -0.08 -6.74 -11.14
CA THR A 99 0.27 -8.03 -11.75
C THR A 99 1.77 -8.18 -11.97
N GLN A 100 2.45 -7.11 -12.39
CA GLN A 100 3.91 -7.12 -12.50
C GLN A 100 4.56 -7.31 -11.14
N MET A 101 4.13 -6.55 -10.12
CA MET A 101 4.66 -6.69 -8.76
C MET A 101 4.41 -8.09 -8.19
N TYR A 102 3.24 -8.67 -8.44
CA TYR A 102 2.91 -10.04 -8.03
C TYR A 102 3.90 -11.09 -8.58
N GLY A 103 4.34 -10.93 -9.83
CA GLY A 103 5.30 -11.85 -10.45
C GLY A 103 6.78 -11.58 -10.11
N GLU A 104 7.13 -10.34 -9.76
CA GLU A 104 8.53 -9.92 -9.64
C GLU A 104 8.99 -9.57 -8.21
N TYR A 105 8.07 -9.31 -7.28
CA TYR A 105 8.38 -8.81 -5.94
C TYR A 105 8.04 -9.86 -4.88
N THR A 106 8.87 -9.90 -3.84
CA THR A 106 8.53 -10.61 -2.61
C THR A 106 7.61 -9.74 -1.78
N PHE A 107 6.42 -10.25 -1.47
CA PHE A 107 5.47 -9.56 -0.59
C PHE A 107 5.87 -9.80 0.87
N LEU A 108 6.17 -8.71 1.57
CA LEU A 108 6.47 -8.74 3.00
C LEU A 108 5.18 -8.50 3.78
N ILE A 109 4.80 -9.48 4.59
CA ILE A 109 3.72 -9.35 5.55
C ILE A 109 4.35 -8.87 6.86
N PRO A 110 3.87 -7.77 7.47
CA PRO A 110 4.43 -7.31 8.73
C PRO A 110 4.30 -8.40 9.79
N PRO A 111 5.34 -8.64 10.61
CA PRO A 111 5.29 -9.64 11.65
C PRO A 111 4.19 -9.29 12.67
N ASN A 112 3.52 -10.30 13.21
CA ASN A 112 2.64 -10.11 14.35
C ASN A 112 3.51 -9.84 15.59
N TYR A 113 3.74 -8.56 15.87
CA TYR A 113 4.58 -8.11 16.98
C TYR A 113 3.79 -7.10 17.83
N GLU A 114 3.62 -7.41 19.10
CA GLU A 114 2.77 -6.66 20.03
C GLU A 114 3.14 -5.17 20.12
N LYS A 115 4.45 -4.84 20.06
CA LYS A 115 4.92 -3.46 20.13
C LYS A 115 5.08 -2.79 18.76
N PHE A 116 4.61 -3.42 17.67
CA PHE A 116 4.77 -2.91 16.30
C PHE A 116 4.16 -1.52 16.13
N ASP A 117 2.98 -1.29 16.71
CA ASP A 117 2.29 0.01 16.65
C ASP A 117 3.09 1.10 17.37
N GLY A 118 3.65 0.78 18.54
CA GLY A 118 4.52 1.68 19.30
C GLY A 118 5.78 2.05 18.52
N LEU A 119 6.49 1.05 17.98
CA LEU A 119 7.67 1.27 17.15
C LEU A 119 7.37 2.09 15.90
N SER A 120 6.28 1.78 15.21
CA SER A 120 5.87 2.49 13.99
C SER A 120 5.57 3.97 14.27
N LYS A 121 4.90 4.24 15.39
CA LYS A 121 4.59 5.61 15.83
C LYS A 121 5.85 6.39 16.22
N GLU A 122 6.77 5.77 16.96
CA GLU A 122 8.03 6.40 17.33
C GLU A 122 8.88 6.72 16.10
N TYR A 123 9.00 5.77 15.17
CA TYR A 123 9.67 5.96 13.88
C TYR A 123 9.06 7.14 13.10
N GLU A 124 7.72 7.21 13.01
CA GLU A 124 7.03 8.26 12.28
C GLU A 124 7.25 9.64 12.91
N ILE A 125 7.24 9.73 14.24
CA ILE A 125 7.56 10.98 14.94
C ILE A 125 9.00 11.41 14.65
N LYS A 126 9.96 10.48 14.80
CA LYS A 126 11.39 10.75 14.57
C LYS A 126 11.65 11.23 13.14
N ILE A 127 11.15 10.52 12.13
CA ILE A 127 11.39 10.89 10.73
C ILE A 127 10.77 12.24 10.37
N LYS A 128 9.56 12.54 10.86
CA LYS A 128 8.92 13.85 10.65
C LYS A 128 9.72 14.97 11.31
N GLN A 129 10.22 14.74 12.52
CA GLN A 129 11.05 15.71 13.23
C GLN A 129 12.36 15.98 12.46
N SER A 130 13.05 14.93 12.00
CA SER A 130 14.26 15.08 11.17
C SER A 130 13.98 15.83 9.86
N MET A 131 12.85 15.56 9.21
CA MET A 131 12.43 16.29 8.01
C MET A 131 12.15 17.78 8.28
N LEU A 132 11.47 18.10 9.39
CA LEU A 132 11.19 19.49 9.79
C LEU A 132 12.47 20.26 10.09
N GLU A 133 13.40 19.64 10.82
CA GLU A 133 14.71 20.24 11.11
C GLU A 133 15.54 20.44 9.84
N GLY A 134 15.56 19.44 8.95
CA GLY A 134 16.20 19.55 7.64
C GLY A 134 15.65 20.72 6.85
N ARG A 135 14.31 20.83 6.76
CA ARG A 135 13.64 21.95 6.08
C ARG A 135 14.01 23.30 6.70
N ALA A 136 13.99 23.41 8.04
CA ALA A 136 14.34 24.65 8.74
C ALA A 136 15.81 25.07 8.54
N ARG A 137 16.72 24.12 8.36
CA ARG A 137 18.12 24.40 7.98
C ARG A 137 18.20 24.98 6.56
N ILE A 138 17.56 24.32 5.58
CA ILE A 138 17.51 24.81 4.19
C ILE A 138 16.92 26.23 4.11
N SER A 139 15.80 26.47 4.79
CA SER A 139 15.10 27.77 4.76
C SER A 139 15.89 28.90 5.41
N ARG A 140 16.77 28.61 6.38
CA ARG A 140 17.64 29.62 7.01
C ARG A 140 18.91 29.85 6.20
N ASP A 141 19.61 28.78 5.86
CA ASP A 141 20.97 28.85 5.32
C ASP A 141 21.01 28.98 3.79
N HIS A 142 19.85 28.85 3.11
CA HIS A 142 19.69 28.86 1.64
C HIS A 142 20.58 27.87 0.87
N LYS A 143 21.31 27.02 1.57
CA LYS A 143 22.11 25.93 1.00
C LYS A 143 21.25 24.69 0.90
N ALA A 144 20.62 24.50 -0.26
CA ALA A 144 20.09 23.20 -0.64
C ALA A 144 21.20 22.15 -0.53
N VAL A 145 21.05 21.19 0.38
CA VAL A 145 21.94 20.03 0.40
C VAL A 145 21.58 19.22 -0.85
N SER A 146 22.55 19.00 -1.75
CA SER A 146 22.35 18.34 -3.05
C SER A 146 21.96 16.87 -2.94
N VAL A 147 22.02 16.30 -1.74
CA VAL A 147 21.68 14.93 -1.37
C VAL A 147 21.00 14.98 0.00
N ILE A 148 20.20 13.98 0.40
CA ILE A 148 19.99 13.72 1.83
C ILE A 148 21.39 13.58 2.40
N SER A 149 21.89 14.55 3.19
CA SER A 149 23.27 14.48 3.64
C SER A 149 23.44 13.15 4.36
N GLU A 150 24.54 12.47 4.07
CA GLU A 150 24.90 11.25 4.79
C GLU A 150 24.87 11.49 6.31
N GLU A 151 25.15 12.72 6.73
CA GLU A 151 24.97 13.24 8.09
C GLU A 151 23.51 13.17 8.58
N LEU A 152 22.51 13.60 7.81
CA LEU A 152 21.09 13.47 8.17
C LEU A 152 20.65 12.00 8.23
N TYR A 153 21.13 11.16 7.32
CA TYR A 153 20.87 9.73 7.37
C TYR A 153 21.53 9.06 8.58
N ARG A 154 22.77 9.40 8.90
CA ARG A 154 23.49 8.89 10.09
C ARG A 154 22.87 9.39 11.38
N ALA A 155 22.42 10.64 11.43
CA ALA A 155 21.67 11.18 12.56
C ALA A 155 20.37 10.37 12.76
N PHE A 156 19.65 10.04 11.70
CA PHE A 156 18.47 9.18 11.78
C PHE A 156 18.79 7.73 12.18
N ALA A 157 19.85 7.13 11.64
CA ALA A 157 20.19 5.72 11.83
C ALA A 157 20.84 5.41 13.20
N ASN A 158 21.41 6.41 13.88
CA ASN A 158 22.08 6.24 15.17
C ASN A 158 21.16 6.53 16.39
N PHE A 159 19.83 6.52 16.20
CA PHE A 159 18.80 6.82 17.21
C PHE A 159 17.88 5.63 17.54
#